data_AF-A0A1Q3APB6-F1
#
_entry.id   AF-A0A1Q3APB6-F1
#
_cell.length_a   1.000
_cell.length_b   1.000
_cell.length_c   1.000
_cell.angle_alpha   90.00
_cell.angle_beta   90.00
_cell.angle_gamma   90.00
#
_symmetry.space_group_name_H-M   'P 1'
#
loop_
_entity.id
_entity.type
_entity.pdbx_description
1 polymer ?
#
loop_
_entity_poly.entity_id
_entity_poly.type
_entity_poly.pdbx_seq_one_letter_code
_entity_poly.pdbx_strand_id
1 'polypeptide(L)'
;MAKPTNLLGAKHRLLHHITTTHILPTSIGHVKMSYQDLYIIWYIVTGKPLNLPHLIMKNIMRATSKVEGALPYGMVITKILSHFGIVFGNEVASRIDVGDIYNAYSLMRMGWKRVHNLGEGFVWLPKEGGRIKRSIEGEGVEE
;
A
#
# COMPACT_ATOMS: atom_id res chain seq x y z
N MET A 1 -15.05 -5.21 19.09
CA MET A 1 -13.84 -4.36 19.11
C MET A 1 -13.64 -3.74 17.74
N ALA A 2 -13.42 -2.43 17.64
CA ALA A 2 -13.20 -1.75 16.35
C ALA A 2 -11.86 -2.19 15.74
N LYS A 3 -11.85 -2.51 14.44
CA LYS A 3 -10.62 -2.83 13.71
C LYS A 3 -9.66 -1.63 13.80
N PRO A 4 -8.37 -1.81 14.14
CA PRO A 4 -7.43 -0.71 14.31
C PRO A 4 -7.23 0.11 13.00
N THR A 5 -7.45 -0.51 11.84
CA THR A 5 -7.46 0.15 10.54
C THR A 5 -8.62 1.13 10.32
N ASN A 6 -9.72 1.02 11.07
CA ASN A 6 -10.87 1.94 10.97
C ASN A 6 -10.62 3.30 11.65
N LEU A 7 -9.52 3.45 12.38
CA LEU A 7 -9.11 4.72 13.02
C LEU A 7 -8.46 5.70 12.04
N LEU A 8 -7.94 5.21 10.92
CA LEU A 8 -7.28 6.02 9.90
C LEU A 8 -8.30 6.60 8.92
N GLY A 9 -8.06 7.83 8.45
CA GLY A 9 -8.83 8.42 7.35
C GLY A 9 -8.74 7.58 6.08
N ALA A 10 -9.73 7.69 5.17
CA ALA A 10 -9.82 6.82 3.99
C ALA A 10 -8.56 6.87 3.09
N LYS A 11 -7.92 8.04 2.96
CA LYS A 11 -6.63 8.21 2.27
C LYS A 11 -5.52 7.36 2.91
N HIS A 12 -5.37 7.45 4.24
CA HIS A 12 -4.36 6.69 4.97
C HIS A 12 -4.63 5.18 4.97
N ARG A 13 -5.90 4.76 4.96
CA ARG A 13 -6.25 3.34 4.81
C ARG A 13 -5.85 2.78 3.45
N LEU A 14 -6.13 3.53 2.37
CA LEU A 14 -5.71 3.16 1.03
C LEU A 14 -4.18 3.10 0.94
N LEU A 15 -3.49 4.11 1.47
CA LEU A 15 -2.03 4.15 1.49
C LEU A 15 -1.44 2.98 2.26
N HIS A 16 -1.97 2.67 3.45
CA HIS A 16 -1.54 1.49 4.22
C HIS A 16 -1.77 0.19 3.45
N HIS A 17 -2.90 0.05 2.78
CA HIS A 17 -3.17 -1.15 1.99
C HIS A 17 -2.20 -1.29 0.82
N ILE A 18 -1.93 -0.20 0.10
CA ILE A 18 -0.91 -0.18 -0.97
C ILE A 18 0.45 -0.57 -0.41
N THR A 19 0.88 0.06 0.70
CA THR A 19 2.15 -0.23 1.35
C THR A 19 2.26 -1.69 1.77
N THR A 20 1.25 -2.24 2.43
CA THR A 20 1.29 -3.64 2.93
C THR A 20 1.17 -4.69 1.84
N THR A 21 0.52 -4.38 0.72
CA THR A 21 0.38 -5.34 -0.39
C THR A 21 1.56 -5.27 -1.36
N HIS A 22 2.02 -4.06 -1.70
CA HIS A 22 2.98 -3.86 -2.79
C HIS A 22 4.39 -3.56 -2.30
N ILE A 23 4.54 -2.83 -1.18
CA ILE A 23 5.84 -2.39 -0.69
C ILE A 23 6.38 -3.32 0.40
N LEU A 24 5.51 -3.90 1.23
CA LEU A 24 5.84 -4.86 2.29
C LEU A 24 4.94 -6.09 2.24
N PRO A 25 4.96 -6.86 1.12
CA PRO A 25 4.17 -8.08 1.00
C PRO A 25 4.52 -9.03 2.16
N THR A 26 3.63 -9.08 3.16
CA THR A 26 3.80 -9.89 4.37
C THR A 26 2.67 -10.90 4.40
N SER A 27 3.01 -12.19 4.51
CA SER A 27 2.04 -13.29 4.57
C SER A 27 1.16 -13.29 5.84
N ILE A 28 1.47 -12.43 6.81
CA ILE A 28 0.79 -12.32 8.10
C ILE A 28 -0.18 -11.14 8.01
N GLY A 29 -1.42 -11.44 7.59
CA GLY A 29 -2.63 -10.63 7.60
C GLY A 29 -2.53 -9.09 7.71
N HIS A 30 -3.11 -8.38 6.74
CA HIS A 30 -3.18 -6.91 6.60
C HIS A 30 -3.95 -6.14 7.70
N VAL A 31 -4.21 -6.76 8.86
CA VAL A 31 -5.06 -6.19 9.92
C VAL A 31 -4.25 -5.40 10.94
N LYS A 32 -2.96 -5.71 11.14
CA LYS A 32 -2.09 -5.03 12.11
C LYS A 32 -0.96 -4.29 11.40
N MET A 33 -0.87 -2.98 11.64
CA MET A 33 0.20 -2.14 11.12
C MET A 33 1.48 -2.36 11.93
N SER A 34 2.58 -2.68 11.27
CA SER A 34 3.91 -2.77 11.88
C SER A 34 4.60 -1.40 11.91
N TYR A 35 5.66 -1.28 12.73
CA TYR A 35 6.50 -0.06 12.74
C TYR A 35 7.17 0.18 11.38
N GLN A 36 7.47 -0.90 10.64
CA GLN A 36 8.03 -0.81 9.29
C GLN A 36 7.01 -0.23 8.31
N ASP A 37 5.72 -0.59 8.43
CA ASP A 37 4.64 -0.01 7.62
C ASP A 37 4.48 1.48 7.90
N LEU A 38 4.49 1.88 9.18
CA LEU A 38 4.43 3.28 9.61
C LEU A 38 5.61 4.09 9.05
N TYR A 39 6.82 3.53 9.13
CA TYR A 39 8.02 4.16 8.60
C TYR A 39 7.87 4.46 7.11
N ILE A 40 7.46 3.48 6.31
CA ILE A 40 7.30 3.68 4.86
C ILE A 40 6.19 4.66 4.54
N ILE A 41 5.04 4.55 5.22
CA ILE A 41 3.93 5.49 5.06
C ILE A 41 4.40 6.92 5.34
N TRP A 42 5.23 7.12 6.37
CA TRP A 42 5.80 8.43 6.69
C TRP A 42 6.71 8.96 5.57
N TYR A 43 7.59 8.13 4.99
CA TYR A 43 8.41 8.55 3.83
C TYR A 43 7.56 8.97 2.63
N ILE A 44 6.50 8.21 2.33
CA ILE A 44 5.59 8.52 1.21
C ILE A 44 4.83 9.82 1.47
N VAL A 45 4.29 10.01 2.68
CA VAL A 45 3.53 11.22 3.04
C VAL A 45 4.42 12.46 3.08
N THR A 46 5.67 12.32 3.56
CA THR A 46 6.63 13.44 3.62
C THR A 46 7.35 13.69 2.31
N GLY A 47 7.12 12.87 1.28
CA GLY A 47 7.79 12.99 -0.02
C GLY A 47 9.30 12.77 0.03
N LYS A 48 9.81 12.14 1.09
CA LYS A 48 11.24 11.90 1.27
C LYS A 48 11.69 10.69 0.44
N PRO A 49 12.91 10.72 -0.14
CA PRO A 49 13.43 9.58 -0.88
C PRO A 49 13.61 8.39 0.06
N LEU A 50 13.05 7.25 -0.34
CA LEU A 50 13.19 5.97 0.36
C LEU A 50 14.10 5.05 -0.48
N ASN A 51 15.09 4.42 0.15
CA ASN A 51 15.95 3.44 -0.51
C ASN A 51 15.18 2.12 -0.74
N LEU A 52 14.39 2.09 -1.81
CA LEU A 52 13.52 0.98 -2.17
C LEU A 52 14.31 -0.32 -2.49
N PRO A 53 15.45 -0.28 -3.21
CA PRO A 53 16.27 -1.48 -3.43
C PRO A 53 16.73 -2.14 -2.12
N HIS A 54 17.17 -1.33 -1.15
CA HIS A 54 17.58 -1.85 0.17
C HIS A 54 16.41 -2.53 0.90
N LEU A 55 15.22 -1.94 0.84
CA LEU A 55 14.02 -2.51 1.44
C LEU A 55 13.63 -3.84 0.79
N ILE A 56 13.65 -3.91 -0.55
CA ILE A 56 13.38 -5.13 -1.32
C ILE A 56 14.36 -6.24 -0.90
N MET A 57 15.66 -5.93 -0.87
CA MET A 57 16.70 -6.89 -0.48
C MET A 57 16.47 -7.43 0.93
N LYS A 58 16.16 -6.55 1.90
CA LYS A 58 15.87 -6.94 3.28
C LYS A 58 14.66 -7.88 3.37
N ASN A 59 13.61 -7.62 2.59
CA ASN A 59 12.41 -8.45 2.59
C ASN A 59 12.64 -9.80 1.92
N ILE A 60 13.43 -9.85 0.84
CA ILE A 60 13.88 -11.10 0.22
C ILE A 60 14.66 -11.94 1.23
N MET A 61 15.67 -11.37 1.89
CA MET A 61 16.45 -12.08 2.92
C MET A 61 15.57 -12.62 4.07
N ARG A 62 14.55 -11.86 4.48
CA ARG A 62 13.59 -12.30 5.50
C ARG A 62 12.67 -13.42 5.00
N ALA A 63 12.36 -13.45 3.72
CA ALA A 63 11.54 -14.50 3.12
C ALA A 63 12.34 -15.79 2.94
N THR A 64 13.60 -15.69 2.50
CA THR A 64 14.50 -16.85 2.34
C THR A 64 14.84 -17.53 3.65
N SER A 65 14.78 -16.82 4.78
CA SER A 65 14.98 -17.42 6.11
C SER A 65 13.76 -18.20 6.62
N LYS A 66 12.61 -18.17 5.92
CA LYS A 66 11.41 -18.92 6.27
C LYS A 66 11.35 -20.19 5.41
N VAL A 67 11.20 -21.34 6.06
CA VAL A 67 11.24 -22.68 5.44
C VAL A 67 10.23 -22.86 4.29
N GLU A 68 9.11 -22.13 4.31
CA GLU A 68 8.05 -22.17 3.27
C GLU A 68 7.66 -20.77 2.78
N GLY A 69 8.58 -19.80 2.88
CA GLY A 69 8.29 -18.42 2.48
C GLY A 69 8.24 -18.24 0.96
N ALA A 70 7.07 -17.94 0.41
CA ALA A 70 6.98 -17.44 -0.96
C ALA A 70 7.85 -16.18 -1.12
N LEU A 71 8.64 -16.13 -2.20
CA LEU A 71 9.53 -14.99 -2.47
C LEU A 71 8.68 -13.73 -2.76
N PRO A 72 8.83 -12.66 -1.96
CA PRO A 72 8.14 -11.41 -2.23
C PRO A 72 8.67 -10.78 -3.53
N TYR A 73 7.81 -10.03 -4.23
CA TYR A 73 8.12 -9.32 -5.48
C TYR A 73 8.50 -10.20 -6.68
N GLY A 74 8.20 -11.50 -6.67
CA GLY A 74 8.54 -12.42 -7.78
C GLY A 74 8.24 -11.81 -9.15
N MET A 75 7.00 -11.35 -9.37
CA MET A 75 6.57 -10.72 -10.63
C MET A 75 7.37 -9.47 -11.03
N VAL A 76 7.76 -8.63 -10.06
CA VAL A 76 8.52 -7.39 -10.34
C VAL A 76 9.95 -7.73 -10.72
N ILE A 77 10.57 -8.64 -9.96
CA ILE A 77 11.94 -9.10 -10.20
C ILE A 77 12.02 -9.75 -11.58
N THR A 78 11.03 -10.53 -11.96
CA THR A 78 11.08 -11.31 -13.19
C THR A 78 10.83 -10.45 -14.41
N LYS A 79 9.97 -9.42 -14.30
CA LYS A 79 9.90 -8.34 -15.29
C LYS A 79 11.22 -7.58 -15.47
N ILE A 80 11.92 -7.27 -14.37
CA ILE A 80 13.23 -6.60 -14.44
C ILE A 80 14.25 -7.48 -15.16
N LEU A 81 14.35 -8.76 -14.79
CA LEU A 81 15.32 -9.68 -15.38
C LEU A 81 14.99 -9.98 -16.86
N SER A 82 13.70 -10.08 -17.20
CA SER A 82 13.25 -10.20 -18.58
C SER A 82 13.62 -8.98 -19.44
N HIS A 83 13.56 -7.76 -18.89
CA HIS A 83 14.04 -6.56 -19.57
C HIS A 83 15.54 -6.64 -19.91
N PHE A 84 16.34 -7.36 -19.11
CA PHE A 84 17.75 -7.62 -19.39
C PHE A 84 18.01 -8.89 -20.22
N GLY A 85 16.97 -9.54 -20.75
CA GLY A 85 17.10 -10.74 -21.59
C GLY A 85 17.33 -12.05 -20.81
N ILE A 86 17.16 -12.03 -19.48
CA ILE A 86 17.23 -13.25 -18.66
C ILE A 86 15.84 -13.89 -18.66
N VAL A 87 15.71 -15.03 -19.34
CA VAL A 87 14.44 -15.75 -19.51
C VAL A 87 14.35 -16.90 -18.51
N PHE A 88 13.31 -16.91 -17.69
CA PHE A 88 12.98 -18.04 -16.81
C PHE A 88 12.07 -19.02 -17.55
N GLY A 89 12.56 -20.21 -17.87
CA GLY A 89 11.83 -21.19 -18.69
C GLY A 89 10.49 -21.70 -18.10
N ASN A 90 10.27 -21.50 -16.79
CA ASN A 90 9.10 -22.04 -16.07
C ASN A 90 8.15 -20.97 -15.52
N GLU A 91 8.39 -19.68 -15.76
CA GLU A 91 7.57 -18.62 -15.19
C GLU A 91 6.56 -18.06 -16.20
N VAL A 92 5.27 -18.14 -15.85
CA VAL A 92 4.20 -17.49 -16.59
C VAL A 92 3.97 -16.12 -15.98
N ALA A 93 4.25 -15.06 -16.74
CA ALA A 93 3.90 -13.70 -16.34
C ALA A 93 2.39 -13.64 -16.07
N SER A 94 2.00 -13.47 -14.80
CA SER A 94 0.61 -13.28 -14.44
C SER A 94 0.14 -11.96 -15.04
N ARG A 95 -0.96 -12.01 -15.79
CA ARG A 95 -1.66 -10.80 -16.22
C ARG A 95 -2.31 -10.17 -14.99
N ILE A 96 -2.40 -8.84 -14.97
CA ILE A 96 -3.15 -8.11 -13.95
C ILE A 96 -4.59 -8.62 -14.02
N ASP A 97 -5.08 -9.21 -12.93
CA ASP A 97 -6.45 -9.70 -12.84
C ASP A 97 -7.40 -8.58 -12.37
N VAL A 98 -8.70 -8.77 -12.56
CA VAL A 98 -9.73 -7.84 -12.08
C VAL A 98 -9.66 -7.68 -10.55
N GLY A 99 -9.16 -8.69 -9.84
CA GLY A 99 -8.90 -8.65 -8.40
C GLY A 99 -7.75 -7.72 -7.98
N ASP A 100 -6.78 -7.49 -8.87
CA ASP A 100 -5.63 -6.59 -8.62
C ASP A 100 -5.99 -5.12 -8.84
N ILE A 101 -7.11 -4.85 -9.52
CA ILE A 101 -7.58 -3.51 -9.82
C ILE A 101 -8.53 -3.04 -8.71
N TYR A 102 -8.26 -1.83 -8.19
CA TYR A 102 -9.18 -1.15 -7.28
C TYR A 102 -10.48 -0.77 -7.99
N ASN A 103 -11.45 -1.68 -7.96
CA ASN A 103 -12.79 -1.42 -8.46
C ASN A 103 -13.60 -0.54 -7.48
N ALA A 104 -14.76 -0.08 -7.94
CA ALA A 104 -15.65 0.78 -7.16
C ALA A 104 -16.06 0.15 -5.82
N TYR A 105 -16.27 -1.17 -5.80
CA TYR A 105 -16.65 -1.91 -4.59
C TYR A 105 -15.51 -1.96 -3.57
N SER A 106 -14.28 -2.20 -4.01
CA SER A 106 -13.07 -2.17 -3.18
C SER A 106 -12.88 -0.81 -2.53
N LEU A 107 -13.05 0.28 -3.30
CA LEU A 107 -12.98 1.65 -2.80
C LEU A 107 -14.10 1.96 -1.79
N MET A 108 -15.33 1.51 -2.06
CA MET A 108 -16.45 1.67 -1.12
C MET A 108 -16.19 0.98 0.23
N ARG A 109 -15.62 -0.23 0.23
CA ARG A 109 -15.24 -0.95 1.47
C ARG A 109 -14.13 -0.24 2.25
N MET A 110 -13.29 0.53 1.56
CA MET A 110 -12.25 1.35 2.18
C MET A 110 -12.76 2.74 2.63
N GLY A 111 -14.06 3.01 2.48
CA GLY A 111 -14.72 4.23 2.93
C GLY A 111 -14.55 5.40 1.96
N TRP A 112 -14.49 5.13 0.67
CA TRP A 112 -14.60 6.13 -0.40
C TRP A 112 -16.02 6.19 -0.95
N LYS A 113 -16.45 7.38 -1.35
CA LYS A 113 -17.74 7.65 -1.99
C LYS A 113 -17.48 8.22 -3.38
N ARG A 114 -18.16 7.68 -4.38
CA ARG A 114 -18.19 8.26 -5.72
C ARG A 114 -19.19 9.39 -5.76
N VAL A 115 -18.78 10.57 -6.20
CA VAL A 115 -19.63 11.75 -6.40
C VAL A 115 -19.53 12.15 -7.86
N HIS A 116 -20.66 12.48 -8.47
CA HIS A 116 -20.71 12.97 -9.84
C HIS A 116 -20.73 14.50 -9.81
N ASN A 117 -19.67 15.12 -10.31
CA ASN A 117 -19.57 16.57 -10.45
C ASN A 117 -19.90 16.95 -11.90
N LEU A 118 -20.87 17.84 -12.08
CA LEU A 118 -21.18 18.47 -13.37
C LEU A 118 -20.02 19.42 -13.74
N GLY A 119 -18.98 18.87 -14.37
CA GLY A 119 -17.78 19.60 -14.82
C GLY A 119 -16.52 18.75 -14.86
N GLU A 120 -16.35 17.83 -13.91
CA GLU A 120 -15.13 17.01 -13.74
C GLU A 120 -15.39 15.50 -13.85
N GLY A 121 -16.65 15.08 -14.04
CA GLY A 121 -17.04 13.68 -14.10
C GLY A 121 -17.14 13.02 -12.72
N PHE A 122 -16.81 11.72 -12.65
CA PHE A 122 -16.88 10.96 -11.39
C PHE A 122 -15.63 11.16 -10.53
N VAL A 123 -15.80 11.76 -9.35
CA VAL A 123 -14.74 12.01 -8.37
C VAL A 123 -14.91 11.08 -7.16
N TRP A 124 -13.81 10.58 -6.61
CA TRP A 124 -13.80 9.77 -5.38
C TRP A 124 -13.43 10.63 -4.17
N LEU A 125 -14.35 10.73 -3.20
CA LEU A 125 -14.16 11.48 -1.97
C LEU A 125 -14.13 10.55 -0.74
N PRO A 126 -13.31 10.86 0.28
CA PRO A 126 -13.33 10.13 1.53
C PRO A 126 -14.69 10.33 2.22
N LYS A 127 -15.27 9.25 2.77
CA LYS A 127 -16.51 9.34 3.56
C LYS A 127 -16.18 9.94 4.94
N GLU A 128 -16.70 11.13 5.26
CA GLU A 128 -16.41 11.87 6.51
C GLU A 128 -16.98 11.25 7.81
N GLY A 129 -17.51 10.03 7.77
CA GLY A 129 -18.29 9.44 8.86
C GLY A 129 -17.52 8.59 9.88
N GLY A 130 -16.44 9.11 10.48
CA GLY A 130 -15.81 8.46 11.65
C GLY A 130 -14.96 9.46 12.42
N ARG A 131 -15.26 9.67 13.71
CA ARG A 131 -14.62 10.64 14.63
C ARG A 131 -13.14 10.88 14.31
N ILE A 132 -12.88 11.89 13.48
CA ILE A 132 -11.56 12.47 13.32
C ILE A 132 -11.35 13.30 14.58
N LYS A 133 -10.56 12.80 15.55
CA LYS A 133 -9.89 13.71 16.48
C LYS A 133 -9.00 14.57 15.59
N ARG A 134 -9.40 15.83 15.38
CA ARG A 134 -8.53 16.86 14.82
C ARG A 134 -7.24 16.82 15.63
N SER A 135 -6.17 16.27 15.06
CA SER A 135 -4.83 16.60 15.52
C SER A 135 -4.68 18.07 15.18
N ILE A 136 -4.71 18.89 16.22
CA ILE A 136 -4.31 20.29 16.17
C ILE A 136 -2.88 20.26 15.67
N GLU A 137 -2.66 20.66 14.42
CA GLU A 137 -1.34 21.14 14.00
C GLU A 137 -1.08 22.36 14.88
N GLY A 138 -0.12 22.22 15.79
CA GLY A 138 0.39 23.36 16.54
C GLY A 138 1.01 24.30 15.52
N GLU A 139 0.36 25.45 15.33
CA GLU A 139 1.00 26.64 14.79
C GLU A 139 2.27 26.87 15.61
N GLY A 140 3.41 26.74 14.95
CA GLY A 140 4.65 27.30 15.45
C GLY A 140 4.45 28.81 15.53
N VAL A 141 4.43 29.32 16.76
CA VAL A 141 4.60 30.76 17.00
C VAL A 141 6.08 31.05 16.77
N GLU A 142 6.34 31.78 15.69
CA GLU A 142 7.52 32.64 15.58
C GLU A 142 7.38 33.72 16.67
N GLU A 143 8.24 33.68 17.69
CA GLU A 143 9.20 34.73 18.11
C GLU A 143 9.92 34.32 19.41
#